data_AF-A0A453ANF8-F1
#
_entry.id   AF-A0A453ANF8-F1
#
_cell.length_a   1.000
_cell.length_b   1.000
_cell.length_c   1.000
_cell.angle_alpha   90.00
_cell.angle_beta   90.00
_cell.angle_gamma   90.00
#
_symmetry.space_group_name_H-M   'P 1'
#
loop_
_entity.id
_entity.type
_entity.pdbx_description
1 polymer ?
#
loop_
_entity_poly.entity_id
_entity_poly.type
_entity_poly.pdbx_seq_one_letter_code
_entity_poly.pdbx_strand_id
1 'polypeptide(L)'
;MWGQEEAVIVHSGVLTNMYYLAGAGFDDEKSVLMSQMSLEKRFGQSAAFVASTLMEYGGVPQSSTPESLLKEAIHVISCGYEDKSEWGTEIGWIYGSVTEDILTGFKMHARGWRSVYCMPKRPAFKGSAPINLSDRLNQVLRWALGSVEILFSRHCPLWYGYGGRLKFLERFAYINTTIYPLTSLPLLVYCILPAICLLTGKFIMPEISNLASIWFIALFLSIFATGILEMRWSGVGIDEWWRNEQFWVIGGISAHLFAVFQGLLKVLAGIDTNFTVTSKANDEEGDFAELYMFKWTTLLIPPTTILIINMVGVVAGTSYAINSGYQSWGPLFGKLFFAFWVIVHLYPFLKGLMGRQNRTPTIVIVWAVLLASIFSLLWVRVDPFTTRLAGPNIQTCGINC
;
A
#
# COMPACT_ATOMS: atom_id res chain seq x y z
N MET A 1 9.58 -2.77 28.32
CA MET A 1 8.94 -3.93 27.70
C MET A 1 7.54 -3.48 27.26
N TRP A 2 7.48 -2.75 26.15
CA TRP A 2 6.25 -2.13 25.62
C TRP A 2 5.73 -2.94 24.42
N GLY A 3 5.65 -4.27 24.57
CA GLY A 3 5.23 -5.16 23.50
C GLY A 3 3.72 -5.32 23.54
N GLN A 4 3.02 -4.62 22.66
CA GLN A 4 1.67 -5.04 22.30
C GLN A 4 1.83 -6.20 21.31
N GLU A 5 1.68 -7.44 21.79
CA GLU A 5 1.90 -8.68 21.02
C GLU A 5 0.69 -9.12 20.17
N GLU A 6 -0.29 -8.22 20.03
CA GLU A 6 -1.52 -8.47 19.27
C GLU A 6 -1.27 -8.20 17.78
N ALA A 7 -1.59 -9.18 16.93
CA ALA A 7 -1.55 -9.05 15.47
C ALA A 7 -2.95 -8.89 14.88
N VAL A 8 -3.03 -8.18 13.76
CA VAL A 8 -4.26 -8.08 12.96
C VAL A 8 -4.51 -9.42 12.25
N ILE A 9 -5.78 -9.80 12.13
CA ILE A 9 -6.17 -11.01 11.41
C ILE A 9 -5.84 -10.84 9.93
N VAL A 10 -5.16 -11.84 9.37
CA VAL A 10 -4.94 -12.01 7.92
C VAL A 10 -5.55 -13.35 7.55
N HIS A 11 -6.29 -13.45 6.45
CA HIS A 11 -7.10 -14.63 6.05
C HIS A 11 -6.48 -16.04 6.19
N SER A 12 -5.16 -16.19 6.27
CA SER A 12 -4.47 -17.48 6.25
C SER A 12 -3.71 -17.77 7.53
N GLY A 13 -3.80 -19.02 8.01
CA GLY A 13 -3.02 -19.51 9.15
C GLY A 13 -3.51 -19.02 10.52
N VAL A 14 -4.78 -18.64 10.62
CA VAL A 14 -5.40 -18.14 11.85
C VAL A 14 -6.30 -19.20 12.47
N LEU A 15 -6.12 -19.45 13.76
CA LEU A 15 -7.02 -20.27 14.57
C LEU A 15 -7.90 -19.33 15.40
N THR A 16 -9.19 -19.28 15.06
CA THR A 16 -10.16 -18.37 15.69
C THR A 16 -11.04 -19.13 16.68
N ASN A 17 -11.27 -18.54 17.85
CA ASN A 17 -12.21 -19.09 18.82
C ASN A 17 -13.65 -19.04 18.27
N MET A 18 -14.46 -20.08 18.48
CA MET A 18 -15.83 -20.15 17.95
C MET A 18 -16.77 -19.13 18.64
N TYR A 19 -16.64 -18.93 19.95
CA TYR A 19 -17.43 -17.95 20.72
C TYR A 19 -17.18 -16.50 20.30
N TYR A 20 -16.00 -16.28 19.76
CA TYR A 20 -15.56 -15.00 19.26
C TYR A 20 -16.22 -14.64 17.93
N LEU A 21 -16.37 -15.61 17.02
CA LEU A 21 -17.13 -15.41 15.77
C LEU A 21 -18.63 -15.21 16.07
N ALA A 22 -19.14 -15.84 17.14
CA ALA A 22 -20.48 -15.59 17.67
C ALA A 22 -20.64 -14.18 18.32
N GLY A 23 -19.55 -13.40 18.40
CA GLY A 23 -19.54 -12.02 18.84
C GLY A 23 -19.71 -11.81 20.35
N ALA A 24 -19.52 -12.84 21.17
CA ALA A 24 -19.57 -12.69 22.62
C ALA A 24 -18.44 -11.77 23.10
N GLY A 25 -18.73 -10.82 23.99
CA GLY A 25 -17.71 -10.00 24.64
C GLY A 25 -16.93 -10.78 25.70
N PHE A 26 -15.69 -10.35 25.98
CA PHE A 26 -14.79 -10.99 26.94
C PHE A 26 -15.37 -11.09 28.37
N ASP A 27 -16.27 -10.17 28.77
CA ASP A 27 -16.98 -10.20 30.07
C ASP A 27 -18.51 -10.25 29.92
N ASP A 28 -19.04 -10.85 28.85
CA ASP A 28 -20.49 -11.07 28.74
C ASP A 28 -20.97 -12.22 29.65
N GLU A 29 -20.55 -12.25 30.92
CA GLU A 29 -21.16 -13.07 31.97
C GLU A 29 -22.65 -12.70 32.19
N LYS A 30 -23.10 -11.56 31.64
CA LYS A 30 -24.52 -11.18 31.54
C LYS A 30 -25.28 -11.85 30.39
N SER A 31 -24.63 -12.63 29.53
CA SER A 31 -25.29 -13.34 28.41
C SER A 31 -26.24 -14.47 28.84
N VAL A 32 -26.19 -14.88 30.11
CA VAL A 32 -27.06 -15.93 30.68
C VAL A 32 -28.55 -15.51 30.70
N LEU A 33 -28.87 -14.24 30.43
CA LEU A 33 -30.24 -13.69 30.41
C LEU A 33 -30.62 -13.04 29.07
N MET A 34 -30.08 -13.53 27.95
CA MET A 34 -30.62 -13.17 26.63
C MET A 34 -31.99 -13.84 26.44
N SER A 35 -33.01 -13.05 26.07
CA SER A 35 -34.31 -13.61 25.72
C SER A 35 -34.20 -14.46 24.45
N GLN A 36 -35.05 -15.48 24.31
CA GLN A 36 -35.06 -16.33 23.11
C GLN A 36 -35.21 -15.50 21.81
N MET A 37 -36.03 -14.45 21.84
CA MET A 37 -36.17 -13.51 20.72
C MET A 37 -34.86 -12.78 20.37
N SER A 38 -34.01 -12.48 21.36
CA SER A 38 -32.71 -11.84 21.12
C SER A 38 -31.68 -12.82 20.53
N LEU A 39 -31.73 -14.10 20.92
CA LEU A 39 -30.89 -15.15 20.34
C LEU A 39 -31.30 -15.47 18.90
N GLU A 40 -32.59 -15.54 18.61
CA GLU A 40 -33.11 -15.75 17.25
C GLU A 40 -32.75 -14.60 16.32
N LYS A 41 -32.85 -13.35 16.81
CA LYS A 41 -32.40 -12.18 16.06
C LYS A 41 -30.89 -12.22 15.82
N ARG A 42 -30.11 -12.71 16.78
CA ARG A 42 -28.66 -12.73 16.67
C ARG A 42 -28.17 -13.83 15.73
N PHE A 43 -28.56 -15.08 15.98
CA PHE A 43 -28.02 -16.28 15.32
C PHE A 43 -28.91 -16.86 14.21
N GLY A 44 -30.17 -16.42 14.11
CA GLY A 44 -31.15 -16.92 13.15
C GLY A 44 -32.23 -17.83 13.77
N GLN A 45 -33.13 -18.31 12.93
CA GLN A 45 -34.37 -18.98 13.36
C GLN A 45 -34.19 -20.45 13.78
N SER A 46 -33.02 -21.05 13.57
CA SER A 46 -32.76 -22.43 13.94
C SER A 46 -32.55 -22.57 15.45
N ALA A 47 -33.54 -23.10 16.15
CA ALA A 47 -33.43 -23.40 17.58
C ALA A 47 -32.32 -24.43 17.87
N ALA A 48 -32.10 -25.39 16.97
CA ALA A 48 -31.06 -26.40 17.10
C ALA A 48 -29.65 -25.79 16.96
N PHE A 49 -29.46 -24.88 15.99
CA PHE A 49 -28.21 -24.15 15.84
C PHE A 49 -27.96 -23.24 17.04
N VAL A 50 -28.94 -22.45 17.47
CA VAL A 50 -28.85 -21.60 18.67
C VAL A 50 -28.45 -22.43 19.89
N ALA A 51 -29.12 -23.56 20.13
CA ALA A 51 -28.80 -24.45 21.25
C ALA A 51 -27.35 -24.96 21.18
N SER A 52 -26.87 -25.31 19.98
CA SER A 52 -25.47 -25.75 19.79
C SER A 52 -24.44 -24.67 20.14
N THR A 53 -24.74 -23.39 19.86
CA THR A 53 -23.84 -22.27 20.17
C THR A 53 -23.73 -21.97 21.67
N LEU A 54 -24.67 -22.45 22.48
CA LEU A 54 -24.67 -22.30 23.93
C LEU A 54 -23.90 -23.42 24.65
N MET A 55 -23.46 -24.46 23.93
CA MET A 55 -22.73 -25.59 24.51
C MET A 55 -21.25 -25.28 24.66
N GLU A 56 -20.80 -24.85 25.84
CA GLU A 56 -19.42 -24.38 26.11
C GLU A 56 -18.32 -25.32 25.57
N TYR A 57 -18.47 -26.62 25.80
CA TYR A 57 -17.52 -27.66 25.39
C TYR A 57 -17.72 -28.16 23.95
N GLY A 58 -18.64 -27.55 23.20
CA GLY A 58 -19.04 -27.97 21.86
C GLY A 58 -19.77 -29.32 21.85
N GLY A 59 -19.89 -29.88 20.65
CA GLY A 59 -20.57 -31.16 20.40
C GLY A 59 -22.01 -30.98 19.88
N VAL A 60 -22.78 -32.07 19.95
CA VAL A 60 -24.19 -32.11 19.52
C VAL A 60 -25.09 -32.51 20.69
N PRO A 61 -26.35 -32.02 20.76
CA PRO A 61 -27.28 -32.46 21.78
C PRO A 61 -27.51 -33.98 21.73
N GLN A 62 -27.53 -34.64 22.88
CA GLN A 62 -27.60 -36.11 22.99
C GLN A 62 -28.83 -36.75 22.34
N SER A 63 -29.91 -35.99 22.13
CA SER A 63 -31.15 -36.43 21.51
C SER A 63 -31.19 -36.27 19.98
N SER A 64 -30.10 -35.80 19.37
CA SER A 64 -30.07 -35.52 17.92
C SER A 64 -29.80 -36.77 17.10
N THR A 65 -30.60 -37.03 16.07
CA THR A 65 -30.32 -38.10 15.08
C THR A 65 -29.59 -37.54 13.86
N PRO A 66 -28.78 -38.34 13.14
CA PRO A 66 -28.10 -37.88 11.92
C PRO A 66 -29.05 -37.27 10.87
N GLU A 67 -30.25 -37.82 10.71
CA GLU A 67 -31.25 -37.35 9.75
C GLU A 67 -31.79 -35.98 10.16
N SER A 68 -32.05 -35.78 11.46
CA SER A 68 -32.47 -34.47 12.00
C SER A 68 -31.38 -33.42 11.84
N LEU A 69 -30.12 -33.77 12.10
CA LEU A 69 -28.97 -32.88 11.94
C LEU A 69 -28.73 -32.51 10.47
N LEU A 70 -28.89 -33.45 9.54
CA LEU A 70 -28.75 -33.18 8.12
C LEU A 70 -29.85 -32.23 7.63
N LYS A 71 -31.10 -32.47 8.03
CA LYS A 71 -32.22 -31.57 7.70
C LYS A 71 -31.99 -30.16 8.24
N GLU A 72 -31.48 -30.06 9.47
CA GLU A 72 -31.17 -28.78 10.09
C GLU A 72 -30.00 -28.08 9.40
N ALA A 73 -28.93 -28.80 9.05
CA ALA A 73 -27.80 -28.26 8.31
C ALA A 73 -28.25 -27.68 6.95
N ILE A 74 -29.13 -28.38 6.23
CA ILE A 74 -29.72 -27.89 4.96
C ILE A 74 -30.52 -26.60 5.18
N HIS A 75 -31.23 -26.48 6.31
CA HIS A 75 -31.98 -25.28 6.64
C HIS A 75 -31.05 -24.09 6.95
N VAL A 76 -29.99 -24.30 7.74
CA VAL A 76 -29.07 -23.24 8.17
C VAL A 76 -28.21 -22.70 7.02
N ILE A 77 -27.91 -23.50 6.00
CA ILE A 77 -27.19 -23.04 4.79
C ILE A 77 -28.09 -22.46 3.70
N SER A 78 -29.38 -22.26 3.99
CA SER A 78 -30.33 -21.73 3.00
C SER A 78 -30.10 -20.25 2.73
N CYS A 79 -30.39 -19.81 1.50
CA CYS A 79 -30.12 -18.44 1.04
C CYS A 79 -30.80 -17.33 1.85
N GLY A 80 -31.94 -17.61 2.50
CA GLY A 80 -32.68 -16.63 3.29
C GLY A 80 -32.40 -16.71 4.80
N TYR A 81 -31.44 -17.54 5.23
CA TYR A 81 -31.18 -17.73 6.66
C TYR A 81 -30.67 -16.45 7.33
N GLU A 82 -29.90 -15.64 6.60
CA GLU A 82 -29.24 -14.45 7.13
C GLU A 82 -30.13 -13.19 7.13
N ASP A 83 -31.23 -13.17 6.37
CA ASP A 83 -32.05 -11.97 6.07
C ASP A 83 -32.56 -11.19 7.30
N LYS A 84 -32.82 -11.90 8.41
CA LYS A 84 -33.39 -11.32 9.64
C LYS A 84 -32.46 -11.49 10.84
N SER A 85 -31.21 -11.85 10.58
CA SER A 85 -30.22 -12.13 11.60
C SER A 85 -29.17 -11.03 11.70
N GLU A 86 -28.27 -11.13 12.68
CA GLU A 86 -27.12 -10.23 12.79
C GLU A 86 -25.85 -10.77 12.09
N TRP A 87 -25.99 -11.85 11.30
CA TRP A 87 -24.91 -12.42 10.49
C TRP A 87 -24.32 -11.38 9.54
N GLY A 88 -22.99 -11.31 9.53
CA GLY A 88 -22.18 -10.38 8.74
C GLY A 88 -22.27 -8.91 9.13
N THR A 89 -23.26 -8.52 9.94
CA THR A 89 -23.38 -7.14 10.44
C THR A 89 -22.71 -6.99 11.80
N GLU A 90 -22.99 -7.90 12.74
CA GLU A 90 -22.41 -7.93 14.09
C GLU A 90 -21.68 -9.23 14.43
N ILE A 91 -22.08 -10.36 13.87
CA ILE A 91 -21.48 -11.68 14.12
C ILE A 91 -20.92 -12.29 12.83
N GLY A 92 -19.95 -13.20 12.97
CA GLY A 92 -19.25 -13.80 11.85
C GLY A 92 -18.26 -12.84 11.17
N TRP A 93 -18.03 -13.07 9.88
CA TRP A 93 -17.19 -12.24 9.02
C TRP A 93 -17.95 -10.98 8.60
N ILE A 94 -17.38 -9.81 8.87
CA ILE A 94 -18.10 -8.55 8.70
C ILE A 94 -18.20 -8.17 7.23
N TYR A 95 -19.42 -7.97 6.75
CA TYR A 95 -19.71 -7.60 5.36
C TYR A 95 -19.43 -6.12 5.08
N GLY A 96 -19.23 -5.82 3.80
CA GLY A 96 -19.18 -4.45 3.28
C GLY A 96 -17.78 -3.90 2.99
N SER A 97 -16.73 -4.73 3.09
CA SER A 97 -15.40 -4.38 2.61
C SER A 97 -14.74 -5.55 1.88
N VAL A 98 -13.93 -5.28 0.87
CA VAL A 98 -13.07 -6.26 0.18
C VAL A 98 -11.95 -6.80 1.08
N THR A 99 -11.69 -6.14 2.21
CA THR A 99 -10.75 -6.60 3.25
C THR A 99 -11.52 -6.89 4.55
N GLU A 100 -12.42 -7.87 4.48
CA GLU A 100 -13.23 -8.27 5.63
C GLU A 100 -12.40 -8.83 6.80
N ASP A 101 -11.20 -9.34 6.53
CA ASP A 101 -10.28 -9.88 7.53
C ASP A 101 -9.80 -8.82 8.54
N ILE A 102 -9.28 -7.71 8.05
CA ILE A 102 -8.85 -6.58 8.88
C ILE A 102 -10.06 -5.99 9.62
N LEU A 103 -11.20 -5.84 8.94
CA LEU A 103 -12.40 -5.27 9.53
C LEU A 103 -12.97 -6.14 10.66
N THR A 104 -13.04 -7.45 10.43
CA THR A 104 -13.48 -8.42 11.45
C THR A 104 -12.52 -8.39 12.63
N GLY A 105 -11.20 -8.45 12.36
CA GLY A 105 -10.11 -8.30 13.33
C GLY A 105 -10.24 -7.07 14.22
N PHE A 106 -10.48 -5.92 13.61
CA PHE A 106 -10.70 -4.66 14.31
C PHE A 106 -11.93 -4.72 15.21
N LYS A 107 -13.05 -5.25 14.71
CA LYS A 107 -14.31 -5.28 15.44
C LYS A 107 -14.23 -6.14 16.69
N MET A 108 -13.60 -7.32 16.65
CA MET A 108 -13.50 -8.13 17.86
C MET A 108 -12.36 -7.69 18.81
N HIS A 109 -11.29 -7.04 18.33
CA HIS A 109 -10.36 -6.34 19.23
C HIS A 109 -11.05 -5.16 19.94
N ALA A 110 -11.95 -4.44 19.26
CA ALA A 110 -12.74 -3.38 19.88
C ALA A 110 -13.68 -3.92 20.99
N ARG A 111 -14.08 -5.20 20.92
CA ARG A 111 -14.81 -5.93 21.97
C ARG A 111 -13.92 -6.43 23.11
N GLY A 112 -12.60 -6.21 23.04
CA GLY A 112 -11.63 -6.55 24.08
C GLY A 112 -10.94 -7.89 23.93
N TRP A 113 -11.17 -8.59 22.81
CA TRP A 113 -10.43 -9.80 22.52
C TRP A 113 -8.98 -9.50 22.15
N ARG A 114 -8.11 -10.47 22.39
CA ARG A 114 -6.68 -10.38 22.15
C ARG A 114 -6.26 -11.48 21.18
N SER A 115 -5.42 -11.12 20.22
CA SER A 115 -4.78 -12.08 19.31
C SER A 115 -3.36 -12.40 19.77
N VAL A 116 -2.80 -13.50 19.26
CA VAL A 116 -1.44 -13.95 19.53
C VAL A 116 -0.73 -14.22 18.22
N TYR A 117 0.45 -13.61 18.03
CA TYR A 117 1.30 -13.85 16.88
C TYR A 117 2.38 -14.89 17.20
N CYS A 118 2.39 -16.01 16.46
CA CYS A 118 3.32 -17.11 16.68
C CYS A 118 4.25 -17.32 15.48
N MET A 119 5.56 -17.30 15.71
CA MET A 119 6.59 -17.57 14.71
C MET A 119 7.36 -18.86 15.03
N PRO A 120 6.88 -20.04 14.61
CA PRO A 120 7.62 -21.28 14.77
C PRO A 120 8.90 -21.29 13.90
N LYS A 121 9.92 -22.04 14.33
CA LYS A 121 11.21 -22.15 13.61
C LYS A 121 11.05 -22.62 12.15
N ARG A 122 10.10 -23.51 11.90
CA ARG A 122 9.72 -23.95 10.55
C ARG A 122 8.44 -23.22 10.17
N PRO A 123 8.35 -22.59 8.98
CA PRO A 123 7.10 -22.03 8.50
C PRO A 123 6.00 -23.10 8.51
N ALA A 124 4.98 -22.89 9.35
CA ALA A 124 3.86 -23.83 9.50
C ALA A 124 2.90 -23.75 8.30
N PHE A 125 2.82 -22.58 7.66
CA PHE A 125 2.01 -22.33 6.48
C PHE A 125 2.92 -21.84 5.34
N LYS A 126 2.76 -22.42 4.14
CA LYS A 126 3.40 -21.99 2.91
C LYS A 126 2.35 -21.92 1.81
N GLY A 127 2.40 -20.89 0.99
CA GLY A 127 1.53 -20.73 -0.17
C GLY A 127 2.29 -20.13 -1.35
N SER A 128 1.76 -20.32 -2.55
CA SER A 128 2.31 -19.73 -3.77
C SER A 128 2.11 -18.22 -3.76
N ALA A 129 3.16 -17.47 -4.13
CA ALA A 129 3.12 -16.01 -4.23
C ALA A 129 3.01 -15.58 -5.71
N PRO A 130 2.38 -14.42 -6.01
CA PRO A 130 2.40 -13.87 -7.35
C PRO A 130 3.85 -13.67 -7.83
N ILE A 131 4.13 -14.14 -9.04
CA ILE A 131 5.50 -14.15 -9.56
C ILE A 131 5.80 -12.91 -10.41
N ASN A 132 4.80 -12.39 -11.13
CA ASN A 132 4.95 -11.16 -11.92
C ASN A 132 4.46 -9.93 -11.15
N LEU A 133 5.00 -8.76 -11.52
CA LEU A 133 4.72 -7.48 -10.86
C LEU A 133 3.25 -7.06 -11.00
N SER A 134 2.64 -7.31 -12.17
CA SER A 134 1.28 -6.87 -12.47
C SER A 134 0.24 -7.57 -11.59
N ASP A 135 0.39 -8.88 -11.37
CA ASP A 135 -0.48 -9.65 -10.47
C ASP A 135 -0.28 -9.21 -9.02
N ARG A 136 0.97 -8.91 -8.63
CA ARG A 136 1.27 -8.36 -7.30
C ARG A 136 0.67 -6.97 -7.09
N LEU A 137 0.69 -6.10 -8.10
CA LEU A 137 0.07 -4.77 -8.02
C LEU A 137 -1.46 -4.85 -7.96
N ASN A 138 -2.09 -5.78 -8.68
CA ASN A 138 -3.53 -6.03 -8.55
C ASN A 138 -3.91 -6.57 -7.17
N GLN A 139 -3.04 -7.38 -6.55
CA GLN A 139 -3.23 -7.79 -5.16
C GLN A 139 -3.15 -6.60 -4.19
N VAL A 140 -2.13 -5.74 -4.33
CA VAL A 140 -1.99 -4.55 -3.49
C VAL A 140 -3.14 -3.56 -3.72
N LEU A 141 -3.63 -3.43 -4.96
CA LEU A 141 -4.79 -2.60 -5.29
C LEU A 141 -6.01 -3.02 -4.47
N ARG A 142 -6.28 -4.33 -4.36
CA ARG A 142 -7.38 -4.83 -3.53
C ARG A 142 -7.23 -4.46 -2.06
N TRP A 143 -6.05 -4.67 -1.51
CA TRP A 143 -5.78 -4.36 -0.11
C TRP A 143 -5.98 -2.86 0.17
N ALA A 144 -5.46 -2.01 -0.73
CA ALA A 144 -5.61 -0.57 -0.62
C ALA A 144 -7.08 -0.14 -0.77
N LEU A 145 -7.83 -0.76 -1.70
CA LEU A 145 -9.25 -0.47 -1.90
C LEU A 145 -10.07 -0.85 -0.65
N GLY A 146 -9.86 -2.04 -0.10
CA GLY A 146 -10.52 -2.47 1.13
C GLY A 146 -10.20 -1.56 2.32
N SER A 147 -8.94 -1.13 2.49
CA SER A 147 -8.55 -0.13 3.50
C SER A 147 -9.28 1.20 3.31
N VAL A 148 -9.43 1.69 2.06
CA VAL A 148 -10.18 2.91 1.76
C VAL A 148 -11.67 2.74 2.04
N GLU A 149 -12.26 1.58 1.72
CA GLU A 149 -13.65 1.28 2.07
C GLU A 149 -13.86 1.30 3.59
N ILE A 150 -12.96 0.68 4.37
CA ILE A 150 -13.02 0.72 5.84
C ILE A 150 -12.91 2.18 6.34
N LEU A 151 -12.00 2.98 5.77
CA LEU A 151 -11.79 4.38 6.14
C LEU A 151 -13.06 5.22 6.02
N PHE A 152 -13.84 5.00 4.96
CA PHE A 152 -15.07 5.73 4.69
C PHE A 152 -16.34 5.01 5.16
N SER A 153 -16.21 3.85 5.80
CA SER A 153 -17.33 3.11 6.37
C SER A 153 -17.72 3.59 7.77
N ARG A 154 -18.84 3.08 8.29
CA ARG A 154 -19.23 3.26 9.71
C ARG A 154 -18.20 2.72 10.71
N HIS A 155 -17.33 1.80 10.27
CA HIS A 155 -16.38 1.07 11.11
C HIS A 155 -14.97 1.67 11.09
N CYS A 156 -14.81 2.94 10.72
CA CYS A 156 -13.51 3.58 10.68
C CYS A 156 -12.87 3.68 12.08
N PRO A 157 -11.61 3.26 12.27
CA PRO A 157 -10.92 3.32 13.56
C PRO A 157 -10.79 4.72 14.19
N LEU A 158 -10.95 5.79 13.39
CA LEU A 158 -10.91 7.18 13.85
C LEU A 158 -12.12 7.59 14.71
N TRP A 159 -13.27 6.93 14.57
CA TRP A 159 -14.48 7.28 15.34
C TRP A 159 -15.23 6.07 15.88
N TYR A 160 -15.02 4.87 15.32
CA TYR A 160 -15.69 3.66 15.78
C TYR A 160 -15.06 3.09 17.05
N GLY A 161 -15.89 2.53 17.94
CA GLY A 161 -15.44 1.71 19.07
C GLY A 161 -14.72 2.46 20.19
N TYR A 162 -14.94 3.77 20.35
CA TYR A 162 -14.36 4.56 21.45
C TYR A 162 -14.93 4.20 22.84
N GLY A 163 -16.14 3.65 22.90
CA GLY A 163 -16.69 3.03 24.12
C GLY A 163 -16.26 1.57 24.33
N GLY A 164 -15.37 1.04 23.48
CA GLY A 164 -14.89 -0.34 23.52
C GLY A 164 -13.65 -0.51 24.39
N ARG A 165 -13.00 -1.67 24.24
CA ARG A 165 -11.83 -2.09 25.04
C ARG A 165 -10.51 -2.07 24.27
N LEU A 166 -10.49 -1.37 23.13
CA LEU A 166 -9.31 -1.27 22.26
C LEU A 166 -8.24 -0.38 22.90
N LYS A 167 -7.00 -0.87 23.00
CA LYS A 167 -5.89 -0.08 23.54
C LYS A 167 -5.49 1.04 22.57
N PHE A 168 -4.93 2.12 23.12
CA PHE A 168 -4.58 3.31 22.34
C PHE A 168 -3.54 3.03 21.22
N LEU A 169 -2.44 2.34 21.51
CA LEU A 169 -1.40 2.05 20.52
C LEU A 169 -1.88 1.11 19.40
N GLU A 170 -2.73 0.15 19.73
CA GLU A 170 -3.38 -0.70 18.74
C GLU A 170 -4.41 0.05 17.90
N ARG A 171 -5.18 0.97 18.50
CA ARG A 171 -6.01 1.88 17.70
C ARG A 171 -5.16 2.67 16.71
N PHE A 172 -4.02 3.20 17.16
CA PHE A 172 -3.09 3.90 16.27
C PHE A 172 -2.56 3.00 15.15
N ALA A 173 -2.26 1.73 15.44
CA ALA A 173 -1.87 0.75 14.42
C ALA A 173 -3.01 0.50 13.41
N TYR A 174 -4.26 0.32 13.86
CA TYR A 174 -5.42 0.18 12.97
C TYR A 174 -5.67 1.43 12.12
N ILE A 175 -5.51 2.63 12.69
CA ILE A 175 -5.58 3.90 11.94
C ILE A 175 -4.51 3.93 10.84
N ASN A 176 -3.27 3.59 11.16
CA ASN A 176 -2.19 3.52 10.18
C ASN A 176 -2.48 2.54 9.04
N THR A 177 -2.95 1.32 9.37
CA THR A 177 -3.35 0.29 8.39
C THR A 177 -4.57 0.67 7.55
N THR A 178 -5.38 1.61 8.01
CA THR A 178 -6.56 2.09 7.26
C THR A 178 -6.22 3.29 6.37
N ILE A 179 -5.37 4.20 6.86
CA ILE A 179 -5.05 5.47 6.17
C ILE A 179 -3.89 5.32 5.18
N TYR A 180 -3.05 4.28 5.26
CA TYR A 180 -1.84 4.16 4.44
C TYR A 180 -2.04 4.41 2.93
N PRO A 181 -3.17 4.06 2.26
CA PRO A 181 -3.32 4.34 0.84
C PRO A 181 -3.33 5.83 0.52
N LEU A 182 -3.80 6.69 1.43
CA LEU A 182 -3.84 8.15 1.25
C LEU A 182 -2.44 8.77 1.17
N THR A 183 -1.40 8.10 1.69
CA THR A 183 0.00 8.54 1.54
C THR A 183 0.46 8.56 0.08
N SER A 184 -0.25 7.88 -0.82
CA SER A 184 0.00 7.93 -2.27
C SER A 184 -0.09 9.34 -2.88
N LEU A 185 -1.00 10.19 -2.37
CA LEU A 185 -1.21 11.54 -2.90
C LEU A 185 0.01 12.45 -2.68
N PRO A 186 0.53 12.63 -1.43
CA PRO A 186 1.75 13.40 -1.23
C PRO A 186 2.97 12.72 -1.84
N LEU A 187 3.02 11.37 -1.87
CA LEU A 187 4.12 10.64 -2.50
C LEU A 187 4.18 10.89 -4.02
N LEU A 188 3.03 10.92 -4.70
CA LEU A 188 2.95 11.25 -6.12
C LEU A 188 3.55 12.64 -6.40
N VAL A 189 3.14 13.63 -5.60
CA VAL A 189 3.67 15.00 -5.71
C VAL A 189 5.18 15.01 -5.45
N TYR A 190 5.64 14.32 -4.41
CA TYR A 190 7.05 14.19 -4.07
C TYR A 190 7.88 13.60 -5.22
N CYS A 191 7.38 12.56 -5.90
CA CYS A 191 8.10 11.93 -7.01
C CYS A 191 8.12 12.77 -8.30
N ILE A 192 7.15 13.66 -8.51
CA ILE A 192 7.08 14.55 -9.68
C ILE A 192 7.89 15.84 -9.46
N LEU A 193 8.01 16.28 -8.20
CA LEU A 193 8.63 17.56 -7.84
C LEU A 193 10.05 17.78 -8.40
N PRO A 194 10.98 16.79 -8.37
CA PRO A 194 12.33 16.97 -8.89
C PRO A 194 12.33 17.24 -10.39
N ALA A 195 11.48 16.55 -11.14
CA ALA A 195 11.33 16.76 -12.58
C ALA A 195 10.84 18.18 -12.90
N ILE A 196 9.84 18.69 -12.16
CA ILE A 196 9.37 20.07 -12.31
C ILE A 196 10.50 21.07 -12.00
N CYS A 197 11.27 20.84 -10.93
CA CYS A 197 12.38 21.72 -10.55
C CYS A 197 13.51 21.75 -11.60
N LEU A 198 13.75 20.62 -12.26
CA LEU A 198 14.73 20.51 -13.35
C LEU A 198 14.25 21.18 -14.63
N LEU A 199 12.98 20.99 -15.01
CA LEU A 199 12.41 21.54 -16.24
C LEU A 199 12.13 23.04 -16.17
N THR A 200 11.67 23.54 -15.03
CA THR A 200 11.31 24.96 -14.87
C THR A 200 12.50 25.84 -14.45
N GLY A 201 13.63 25.24 -14.10
CA GLY A 201 14.79 25.95 -13.54
C GLY A 201 14.57 26.47 -12.11
N LYS A 202 13.34 26.48 -11.58
CA LYS A 202 13.04 26.93 -10.22
C LYS A 202 13.46 25.87 -9.20
N PHE A 203 14.20 26.27 -8.18
CA PHE A 203 14.48 25.43 -7.03
C PHE A 203 13.50 25.82 -5.92
N ILE A 204 12.72 24.85 -5.42
CA ILE A 204 11.65 25.12 -4.45
C ILE A 204 12.23 25.41 -3.06
N MET A 205 13.43 24.91 -2.77
CA MET A 205 14.11 25.19 -1.50
C MET A 205 15.00 26.43 -1.64
N PRO A 206 14.82 27.47 -0.80
CA PRO A 206 15.75 28.59 -0.76
C PRO A 206 17.14 28.15 -0.32
N GLU A 207 18.14 29.02 -0.46
CA GLU A 207 19.47 28.77 0.09
C GLU A 207 19.37 28.43 1.58
N ILE A 208 19.91 27.27 1.95
CA ILE A 208 19.81 26.73 3.30
C ILE A 208 20.86 27.45 4.15
N SER A 209 20.43 28.10 5.24
CA SER A 209 21.36 28.70 6.19
C SER A 209 22.26 27.63 6.83
N ASN A 210 23.39 28.04 7.41
CA ASN A 210 24.29 27.11 8.12
C ASN A 210 23.54 26.32 9.21
N LEU A 211 22.64 26.96 9.94
CA LEU A 211 21.83 26.30 10.97
C LEU A 211 20.86 25.29 10.36
N ALA A 212 20.15 25.65 9.29
CA ALA A 212 19.22 24.75 8.62
C ALA A 212 19.94 23.55 7.96
N SER A 213 21.18 23.76 7.50
CA SER A 213 22.03 22.68 6.97
C SER A 213 22.41 21.66 8.04
N ILE A 214 22.70 22.12 9.26
CA ILE A 214 22.97 21.23 10.41
C ILE A 214 21.74 20.39 10.74
N TRP A 215 20.55 21.01 10.81
CA TRP A 215 19.30 20.28 11.04
C TRP A 215 18.99 19.25 9.95
N PHE A 216 19.23 19.61 8.68
CA PHE A 216 19.08 18.70 7.55
C PHE A 216 20.02 17.50 7.68
N ILE A 217 21.31 17.71 7.94
CA ILE A 217 22.28 16.64 8.14
C ILE A 217 21.91 15.76 9.34
N ALA A 218 21.53 16.36 10.46
CA ALA A 218 21.10 15.63 11.66
C ALA A 218 19.89 14.73 11.41
N LEU A 219 18.91 15.21 10.63
CA LEU A 219 17.75 14.41 10.23
C LEU A 219 18.17 13.19 9.41
N PHE A 220 19.00 13.36 8.38
CA PHE A 220 19.49 12.23 7.57
C PHE A 220 20.28 11.23 8.40
N LEU A 221 21.18 11.70 9.26
CA LEU A 221 21.93 10.83 10.17
C LEU A 221 21.00 10.06 11.10
N SER A 222 19.95 10.70 11.63
CA SER A 222 18.95 10.04 12.47
C SER A 222 18.20 8.96 11.70
N ILE A 223 17.76 9.23 10.47
CA ILE A 223 17.04 8.25 9.63
C ILE A 223 17.94 7.03 9.36
N PHE A 224 19.19 7.24 8.95
CA PHE A 224 20.13 6.15 8.70
C PHE A 224 20.44 5.35 9.97
N ALA A 225 20.67 6.02 11.09
CA ALA A 225 20.94 5.35 12.36
C ALA A 225 19.76 4.49 12.82
N THR A 226 18.53 5.02 12.71
CA THR A 226 17.31 4.29 13.05
C THR A 226 17.12 3.07 12.14
N GLY A 227 17.28 3.22 10.82
CA GLY A 227 17.15 2.11 9.89
C GLY A 227 18.19 1.00 10.13
N ILE A 228 19.44 1.36 10.42
CA ILE A 228 20.49 0.38 10.78
C ILE A 228 20.15 -0.35 12.08
N LEU A 229 19.66 0.37 13.09
CA LEU A 229 19.30 -0.22 14.38
C LEU A 229 18.11 -1.19 14.24
N GLU A 230 17.11 -0.81 13.45
CA GLU A 230 15.92 -1.63 13.16
C GLU A 230 16.29 -2.92 12.41
N MET A 231 17.09 -2.82 11.35
CA MET A 231 17.56 -3.99 10.60
C MET A 231 18.38 -4.93 11.50
N ARG A 232 19.23 -4.37 12.37
CA ARG A 232 20.04 -5.15 13.31
C ARG A 232 19.19 -5.92 14.31
N TRP A 233 18.12 -5.30 14.82
CA TRP A 233 17.22 -5.93 15.79
C TRP A 233 16.31 -6.98 15.15
N SER A 234 15.81 -6.71 13.93
CA SER A 234 14.90 -7.60 13.20
C SER A 234 15.61 -8.75 12.48
N GLY A 235 16.90 -8.64 12.21
CA GLY A 235 17.66 -9.62 11.43
C GLY A 235 17.38 -9.59 9.93
N VAL A 236 16.70 -8.54 9.44
CA VAL A 236 16.36 -8.35 8.03
C VAL A 236 17.59 -7.86 7.26
N GLY A 237 17.85 -8.45 6.09
CA GLY A 237 18.93 -8.04 5.20
C GLY A 237 18.68 -6.68 4.54
N ILE A 238 19.75 -5.91 4.28
CA ILE A 238 19.65 -4.59 3.64
C ILE A 238 19.01 -4.65 2.24
N ASP A 239 19.24 -5.75 1.52
CA ASP A 239 18.71 -5.98 0.19
C ASP A 239 17.20 -6.26 0.23
N GLU A 240 16.70 -6.94 1.27
CA GLU A 240 15.27 -7.15 1.50
C GLU A 240 14.58 -5.85 1.93
N TRP A 241 15.19 -5.11 2.85
CA TRP A 241 14.70 -3.79 3.28
C TRP A 241 14.59 -2.83 2.09
N TRP A 242 15.65 -2.72 1.27
CA TRP A 242 15.64 -1.82 0.12
C TRP A 242 14.61 -2.22 -0.94
N ARG A 243 14.45 -3.52 -1.22
CA ARG A 243 13.41 -4.01 -2.14
C ARG A 243 12.01 -3.68 -1.63
N ASN A 244 11.79 -3.73 -0.32
CA ASN A 244 10.52 -3.33 0.29
C ASN A 244 10.23 -1.84 0.09
N GLU A 245 11.23 -0.96 0.32
CA GLU A 245 11.09 0.49 0.08
C GLU A 245 10.79 0.81 -1.39
N GLN A 246 11.50 0.16 -2.33
CA GLN A 246 11.22 0.30 -3.76
C GLN A 246 9.79 -0.14 -4.10
N PHE A 247 9.34 -1.28 -3.55
CA PHE A 247 7.99 -1.77 -3.78
C PHE A 247 6.93 -0.86 -3.14
N TRP A 248 7.20 -0.29 -1.96
CA TRP A 248 6.32 0.70 -1.32
C TRP A 248 6.14 1.94 -2.19
N VAL A 249 7.23 2.50 -2.74
CA VAL A 249 7.14 3.66 -3.66
C VAL A 249 6.34 3.31 -4.92
N ILE A 250 6.65 2.17 -5.55
CA ILE A 250 5.96 1.72 -6.77
C ILE A 250 4.47 1.50 -6.49
N GLY A 251 4.12 0.76 -5.44
CA GLY A 251 2.74 0.50 -5.03
C GLY A 251 1.99 1.78 -4.65
N GLY A 252 2.68 2.71 -3.99
CA GLY A 252 2.17 4.02 -3.61
C GLY A 252 1.73 4.86 -4.80
N ILE A 253 2.61 5.09 -5.78
CA ILE A 253 2.28 5.92 -6.95
C ILE A 253 1.40 5.18 -7.99
N SER A 254 1.15 3.87 -7.82
CA SER A 254 0.29 3.07 -8.69
C SER A 254 -0.98 2.58 -7.98
N ALA A 255 -0.94 1.36 -7.42
CA ALA A 255 -2.07 0.67 -6.84
C ALA A 255 -2.78 1.48 -5.74
N HIS A 256 -2.05 2.10 -4.82
CA HIS A 256 -2.65 2.91 -3.76
C HIS A 256 -3.33 4.15 -4.34
N LEU A 257 -2.69 4.83 -5.29
CA LEU A 257 -3.27 6.00 -5.96
C LEU A 257 -4.59 5.66 -6.65
N PHE A 258 -4.62 4.57 -7.42
CA PHE A 258 -5.85 4.08 -8.07
C PHE A 258 -6.91 3.68 -7.05
N ALA A 259 -6.54 2.98 -5.99
CA ALA A 259 -7.46 2.58 -4.92
C ALA A 259 -8.12 3.80 -4.24
N VAL A 260 -7.38 4.86 -3.97
CA VAL A 260 -7.92 6.09 -3.38
C VAL A 260 -8.98 6.72 -4.29
N PHE A 261 -8.69 6.86 -5.59
CA PHE A 261 -9.68 7.39 -6.52
C PHE A 261 -10.90 6.48 -6.70
N GLN A 262 -10.68 5.17 -6.85
CA GLN A 262 -11.76 4.19 -6.99
C GLN A 262 -12.64 4.12 -5.74
N GLY A 263 -12.04 4.08 -4.56
CA GLY A 263 -12.76 4.06 -3.29
C GLY A 263 -13.56 5.34 -3.06
N LEU A 264 -13.00 6.51 -3.37
CA LEU A 264 -13.74 7.77 -3.30
C LEU A 264 -14.91 7.80 -4.27
N LEU A 265 -14.74 7.34 -5.52
CA LEU A 265 -15.82 7.23 -6.49
C LEU A 265 -16.92 6.27 -6.02
N LYS A 266 -16.55 5.12 -5.45
CA LYS A 266 -17.52 4.17 -4.90
C LYS A 266 -18.32 4.77 -3.74
N VAL A 267 -17.63 5.43 -2.80
CA VAL A 267 -18.27 6.05 -1.61
C VAL A 267 -19.17 7.23 -2.00
N LEU A 268 -18.74 8.08 -2.94
CA LEU A 268 -19.47 9.30 -3.31
C LEU A 268 -20.57 9.07 -4.36
N ALA A 269 -20.35 8.14 -5.29
CA ALA A 269 -21.25 7.90 -6.42
C ALA A 269 -22.02 6.57 -6.35
N GLY A 270 -21.75 5.72 -5.35
CA GLY A 270 -22.41 4.41 -5.21
C GLY A 270 -22.13 3.44 -6.36
N ILE A 271 -21.07 3.68 -7.14
CA ILE A 271 -20.70 2.83 -8.29
C ILE A 271 -19.92 1.63 -7.77
N ASP A 272 -20.52 0.44 -7.86
CA ASP A 272 -19.82 -0.81 -7.55
C ASP A 272 -18.71 -1.08 -8.57
N THR A 273 -17.48 -1.16 -8.08
CA THR A 273 -16.31 -1.51 -8.89
C THR A 273 -16.26 -3.02 -9.09
N ASN A 274 -16.57 -3.48 -10.30
CA ASN A 274 -16.43 -4.90 -10.67
C ASN A 274 -14.96 -5.32 -10.52
N PHE A 275 -14.72 -6.33 -9.67
CA PHE A 275 -13.39 -6.81 -9.35
C PHE A 275 -13.06 -8.10 -10.12
N THR A 276 -11.89 -8.13 -10.78
CA THR A 276 -11.33 -9.35 -11.39
C THR A 276 -10.44 -10.09 -10.38
N VAL A 277 -10.89 -11.26 -9.93
CA VAL A 277 -10.11 -12.14 -9.03
C VAL A 277 -8.78 -12.51 -9.67
N THR A 278 -7.69 -12.30 -8.94
CA THR A 278 -6.35 -12.72 -9.36
C THR A 278 -6.33 -14.25 -9.43
N SER A 279 -6.18 -14.82 -10.62
CA SER A 279 -6.00 -16.26 -10.77
C SER A 279 -4.70 -16.69 -10.09
N LYS A 280 -4.77 -17.65 -9.17
CA LYS A 280 -3.58 -18.39 -8.75
C LYS A 280 -3.13 -19.21 -9.96
N ALA A 281 -1.88 -19.07 -10.38
CA ALA A 281 -1.37 -19.83 -11.52
C ALA A 281 -1.55 -21.33 -11.28
N ASN A 282 -2.03 -22.05 -12.29
CA ASN A 282 -2.03 -23.51 -12.30
C ASN A 282 -0.60 -23.98 -12.54
N ASP A 283 -0.13 -24.91 -11.72
CA ASP A 283 1.15 -25.60 -11.91
C ASP A 283 1.06 -26.56 -13.10
N GLU A 284 1.01 -26.02 -14.33
CA GLU A 284 1.33 -26.81 -15.52
C GLU A 284 2.83 -26.67 -15.81
N GLU A 285 3.53 -27.81 -15.77
CA GLU A 285 4.95 -27.95 -16.03
C GLU A 285 5.30 -27.47 -17.45
N GLY A 286 5.82 -26.23 -17.54
CA GLY A 286 6.56 -25.79 -18.72
C GLY A 286 6.32 -24.34 -19.10
N ASP A 287 6.95 -23.40 -18.40
CA ASP A 287 8.05 -22.60 -18.94
C ASP A 287 8.50 -21.58 -17.88
N PHE A 288 9.78 -21.54 -17.52
CA PHE A 288 10.35 -20.46 -16.69
C PHE A 288 10.29 -19.09 -17.41
N ALA A 289 9.74 -19.04 -18.63
CA ALA A 289 9.49 -17.84 -19.42
C ALA A 289 8.32 -16.97 -18.89
N GLU A 290 7.30 -17.55 -18.24
CA GLU A 290 6.19 -16.75 -17.67
C GLU A 290 6.61 -15.94 -16.43
N LEU A 291 7.66 -16.37 -15.74
CA LEU A 291 8.22 -15.68 -14.56
C LEU A 291 8.68 -14.24 -14.83
N TYR A 292 8.95 -13.89 -16.09
CA TYR A 292 9.46 -12.57 -16.50
C TYR A 292 8.56 -11.84 -17.50
N MET A 293 7.34 -12.33 -17.73
CA MET A 293 6.38 -11.69 -18.63
C MET A 293 5.85 -10.41 -18.01
N PHE A 294 6.30 -9.28 -18.56
CA PHE A 294 5.77 -7.96 -18.22
C PHE A 294 4.35 -7.82 -18.82
N LYS A 295 3.31 -8.01 -17.99
CA LYS A 295 1.92 -7.81 -18.38
C LYS A 295 1.54 -6.34 -18.26
N TRP A 296 1.31 -5.65 -19.38
CA TRP A 296 0.89 -4.24 -19.34
C TRP A 296 -0.47 -4.09 -18.65
N THR A 297 -0.56 -3.18 -17.68
CA THR A 297 -1.82 -2.81 -17.01
C THR A 297 -1.89 -1.30 -16.83
N THR A 298 -3.09 -0.76 -16.66
CA THR A 298 -3.30 0.69 -16.41
C THR A 298 -2.61 1.18 -15.14
N LEU A 299 -2.37 0.29 -14.17
CA LEU A 299 -1.62 0.58 -12.94
C LEU A 299 -0.17 0.99 -13.21
N LEU A 300 0.40 0.64 -14.38
CA LEU A 300 1.78 0.94 -14.73
C LEU A 300 1.94 2.34 -15.37
N ILE A 301 0.84 3.01 -15.70
CA ILE A 301 0.85 4.33 -16.35
C ILE A 301 1.49 5.41 -15.45
N PRO A 302 1.11 5.57 -14.17
CA PRO A 302 1.76 6.60 -13.35
C PRO A 302 3.26 6.34 -13.09
N PRO A 303 3.71 5.12 -12.70
CA PRO A 303 5.14 4.85 -12.54
C PRO A 303 5.96 5.08 -13.82
N THR A 304 5.44 4.68 -15.00
CA THR A 304 6.13 4.95 -16.28
C THR A 304 6.22 6.43 -16.57
N THR A 305 5.14 7.18 -16.38
CA THR A 305 5.10 8.63 -16.63
C THR A 305 6.08 9.37 -15.72
N ILE A 306 6.10 9.04 -14.42
CA ILE A 306 7.01 9.63 -13.43
C ILE A 306 8.47 9.32 -13.77
N LEU A 307 8.75 8.09 -14.21
CA LEU A 307 10.08 7.69 -14.63
C LEU A 307 10.55 8.50 -15.85
N ILE A 308 9.70 8.60 -16.88
CA ILE A 308 10.02 9.32 -18.12
C ILE A 308 10.22 10.82 -17.84
N ILE A 309 9.31 11.46 -17.09
CA ILE A 309 9.43 12.91 -16.82
C ILE A 309 10.68 13.24 -15.98
N ASN A 310 11.07 12.37 -15.04
CA ASN A 310 12.31 12.55 -14.29
C ASN A 310 13.54 12.36 -15.18
N MET A 311 13.56 11.36 -16.08
CA MET A 311 14.66 11.20 -17.05
C MET A 311 14.78 12.41 -17.99
N VAL A 312 13.66 12.88 -18.55
CA VAL A 312 13.63 14.07 -19.40
C VAL A 312 14.08 15.31 -18.62
N GLY A 313 13.63 15.47 -17.37
CA GLY A 313 14.08 16.53 -16.47
C GLY A 313 15.59 16.50 -16.24
N VAL A 314 16.18 15.33 -15.99
CA VAL A 314 17.63 15.17 -15.79
C VAL A 314 18.41 15.62 -17.03
N VAL A 315 17.97 15.21 -18.23
CA VAL A 315 18.62 15.59 -19.50
C VAL A 315 18.48 17.09 -19.76
N ALA A 316 17.26 17.62 -19.67
CA ALA A 316 16.97 19.03 -19.91
C ALA A 316 17.67 19.96 -18.90
N GLY A 317 17.60 19.63 -17.61
CA GLY A 317 18.23 20.41 -16.54
C GLY A 317 19.75 20.42 -16.65
N THR A 318 20.37 19.29 -17.00
CA THR A 318 21.81 19.20 -17.26
C THR A 318 22.20 20.01 -18.50
N SER A 319 21.44 19.89 -19.59
CA SER A 319 21.67 20.66 -20.83
C SER A 319 21.59 22.17 -20.58
N TYR A 320 20.61 22.63 -19.81
CA TYR A 320 20.47 24.03 -19.43
C TYR A 320 21.67 24.50 -18.60
N ALA A 321 22.07 23.77 -17.55
CA ALA A 321 23.18 24.16 -16.69
C ALA A 321 24.54 24.22 -17.42
N ILE A 322 24.77 23.32 -18.38
CA ILE A 322 25.96 23.36 -19.25
C ILE A 322 25.99 24.66 -20.06
N ASN A 323 24.84 25.15 -20.52
CA ASN A 323 24.75 26.36 -21.34
C ASN A 323 24.67 27.66 -20.53
N SER A 324 24.23 27.62 -19.26
CA SER A 324 24.08 28.80 -18.40
C SER A 324 25.30 29.13 -17.52
N GLY A 325 26.36 28.34 -17.58
CA GLY A 325 27.62 28.60 -16.86
C GLY A 325 27.67 28.06 -15.42
N TYR A 326 28.85 28.16 -14.79
CA TYR A 326 29.20 27.48 -13.53
C TYR A 326 28.32 27.82 -12.32
N GLN A 327 27.69 28.99 -12.28
CA GLN A 327 26.84 29.40 -11.17
C GLN A 327 25.58 28.52 -11.00
N SER A 328 25.17 27.82 -12.05
CA SER A 328 23.99 26.93 -12.04
C SER A 328 24.27 25.52 -11.47
N TRP A 329 25.53 25.14 -11.26
CA TRP A 329 25.92 23.77 -10.92
C TRP A 329 25.60 23.36 -9.48
N GLY A 330 25.71 24.28 -8.52
CA GLY A 330 25.35 24.02 -7.12
C GLY A 330 23.88 23.61 -6.97
N PRO A 331 22.92 24.47 -7.41
CA PRO A 331 21.49 24.14 -7.40
C PRO A 331 21.14 22.92 -8.26
N LEU A 332 21.86 22.68 -9.36
CA LEU A 332 21.66 21.51 -10.20
C LEU A 332 21.92 20.21 -9.42
N PHE A 333 23.00 20.15 -8.62
CA PHE A 333 23.36 18.94 -7.89
C PHE A 333 22.24 18.46 -6.95
N GLY A 334 21.63 19.39 -6.21
CA GLY A 334 20.49 19.07 -5.34
C GLY A 334 19.29 18.55 -6.11
N LYS A 335 18.94 19.19 -7.24
CA LYS A 335 17.83 18.74 -8.10
C LYS A 335 18.09 17.36 -8.71
N LEU A 336 19.30 17.12 -9.20
CA LEU A 336 19.71 15.83 -9.75
C LEU A 336 19.68 14.75 -8.67
N PHE A 337 20.15 15.03 -7.45
CA PHE A 337 20.10 14.07 -6.34
C PHE A 337 18.68 13.55 -6.10
N PHE A 338 17.69 14.44 -5.98
CA PHE A 338 16.30 14.03 -5.77
C PHE A 338 15.71 13.30 -6.98
N ALA A 339 16.02 13.72 -8.21
CA ALA A 339 15.55 13.03 -9.40
C ALA A 339 16.15 11.61 -9.51
N PHE A 340 17.45 11.45 -9.23
CA PHE A 340 18.10 10.15 -9.18
C PHE A 340 17.53 9.29 -8.06
N TRP A 341 17.25 9.84 -6.88
CA TRP A 341 16.60 9.12 -5.79
C TRP A 341 15.28 8.48 -6.24
N VAL A 342 14.42 9.24 -6.93
CA VAL A 342 13.16 8.72 -7.50
C VAL A 342 13.43 7.64 -8.55
N ILE A 343 14.35 7.88 -9.49
CA ILE A 343 14.68 6.92 -10.55
C ILE A 343 15.22 5.60 -9.96
N VAL A 344 16.05 5.65 -8.92
CA VAL A 344 16.59 4.45 -8.26
C VAL A 344 15.48 3.68 -7.53
N HIS A 345 14.50 4.35 -6.93
CA HIS A 345 13.33 3.67 -6.35
C HIS A 345 12.50 2.94 -7.42
N LEU A 346 12.41 3.53 -8.61
CA LEU A 346 11.71 2.95 -9.77
C LEU A 346 12.60 2.03 -10.61
N TYR A 347 13.83 1.75 -10.21
CA TYR A 347 14.75 0.90 -10.98
C TYR A 347 14.25 -0.54 -11.18
N PRO A 348 13.66 -1.25 -10.19
CA PRO A 348 13.12 -2.58 -10.42
C PRO A 348 12.00 -2.58 -11.47
N PHE A 349 11.22 -1.49 -11.50
CA PHE A 349 10.17 -1.27 -12.48
C PHE A 349 10.76 -1.06 -13.89
N LEU A 350 11.80 -0.22 -14.00
CA LEU A 350 12.57 -0.05 -15.24
C LEU A 350 13.18 -1.37 -15.73
N LYS A 351 13.76 -2.15 -14.82
CA LYS A 351 14.32 -3.47 -15.13
C LYS A 351 13.25 -4.46 -15.59
N GLY A 352 12.04 -4.39 -15.01
CA GLY A 352 10.87 -5.15 -15.43
C GLY A 352 10.40 -4.79 -16.85
N LEU A 353 10.32 -3.50 -17.18
CA LEU A 353 10.05 -3.02 -18.54
C LEU A 353 11.12 -3.47 -19.55
N MET A 354 12.37 -3.58 -19.10
CA MET A 354 13.51 -4.04 -19.91
C MET A 354 13.67 -5.57 -19.91
N GLY A 355 12.77 -6.30 -19.24
CA GLY A 355 12.81 -7.74 -19.07
C GLY A 355 12.51 -8.51 -20.37
N ARG A 356 13.57 -9.05 -20.98
CA ARG A 356 13.60 -10.05 -22.08
C ARG A 356 12.85 -9.69 -23.37
N GLN A 357 13.51 -8.85 -24.19
CA GLN A 357 13.59 -9.06 -25.64
C GLN A 357 15.05 -8.90 -26.10
N ASN A 358 15.89 -9.92 -25.94
CA ASN A 358 17.31 -9.96 -26.37
C ASN A 358 18.22 -8.86 -25.75
N ARG A 359 19.55 -8.90 -25.99
CA ARG A 359 20.51 -7.88 -25.51
C ARG A 359 20.35 -6.50 -26.19
N THR A 360 19.52 -6.44 -27.22
CA THR A 360 19.23 -5.28 -28.08
C THR A 360 18.54 -4.07 -27.41
N PRO A 361 17.59 -4.20 -26.45
CA PRO A 361 16.86 -3.07 -25.88
C PRO A 361 17.76 -2.17 -25.04
N THR A 362 18.68 -2.73 -24.25
CA THR A 362 19.59 -1.95 -23.41
C THR A 362 20.53 -1.09 -24.26
N ILE A 363 21.07 -1.64 -25.35
CA ILE A 363 21.93 -0.90 -26.28
C ILE A 363 21.12 0.20 -26.97
N VAL A 364 19.92 -0.11 -27.48
CA VAL A 364 19.04 0.87 -28.14
C VAL A 364 18.63 1.99 -27.19
N ILE A 365 18.30 1.69 -25.93
CA ILE A 365 17.95 2.71 -24.92
C ILE A 365 19.16 3.59 -24.60
N VAL A 366 20.35 3.02 -24.41
CA VAL A 366 21.57 3.80 -24.20
C VAL A 366 21.82 4.74 -25.38
N TRP A 367 21.72 4.25 -26.61
CA TRP A 367 21.84 5.09 -27.81
C TRP A 367 20.73 6.13 -27.92
N ALA A 368 19.48 5.80 -27.56
CA ALA A 368 18.36 6.74 -27.56
C ALA A 368 18.56 7.85 -26.52
N VAL A 369 19.05 7.53 -25.32
CA VAL A 369 19.38 8.51 -24.27
C VAL A 369 20.55 9.39 -24.71
N LEU A 370 21.59 8.80 -25.31
CA LEU A 370 22.72 9.56 -25.86
C LEU A 370 22.28 10.52 -26.98
N LEU A 371 21.50 10.02 -27.95
CA LEU A 371 20.96 10.82 -29.04
C LEU A 371 20.03 11.92 -28.51
N ALA A 372 19.11 11.60 -27.60
CA ALA A 372 18.22 12.58 -26.97
C ALA A 372 19.01 13.67 -26.21
N SER A 373 20.11 13.30 -25.55
CA SER A 373 21.00 14.26 -24.89
C SER A 373 21.70 15.17 -25.89
N ILE A 374 22.21 14.60 -26.99
CA ILE A 374 22.83 15.37 -28.09
C ILE A 374 21.80 16.31 -28.73
N PHE A 375 20.60 15.83 -29.06
CA PHE A 375 19.52 16.64 -29.62
C PHE A 375 19.08 17.74 -28.66
N SER A 376 18.97 17.45 -27.36
CA SER A 376 18.63 18.46 -26.36
C SER A 376 19.71 19.54 -26.24
N LEU A 377 21.00 19.17 -26.31
CA LEU A 377 22.12 20.11 -26.29
C LEU A 377 22.15 20.98 -27.56
N LEU A 378 21.95 20.36 -28.73
CA LEU A 378 21.85 21.07 -30.00
C LEU A 378 20.65 22.02 -30.02
N TRP A 379 19.49 21.56 -29.56
CA TRP A 379 18.28 22.38 -29.47
C TRP A 379 18.53 23.62 -28.61
N VAL A 380 19.02 23.48 -27.38
CA VAL A 380 19.28 24.64 -26.51
C VAL A 380 20.28 25.64 -27.12
N ARG A 381 21.24 25.17 -27.93
CA ARG A 381 22.18 26.07 -28.63
C ARG A 381 21.60 26.76 -29.87
N VAL A 382 20.69 26.08 -30.57
CA VAL A 382 20.09 26.58 -31.81
C VAL A 382 18.85 27.42 -31.53
N ASP A 383 18.13 27.13 -30.44
CA ASP A 383 16.83 27.70 -30.10
C ASP A 383 16.91 29.24 -30.02
N PRO A 384 16.34 29.95 -31.01
CA PRO A 384 16.38 31.40 -31.10
C PRO A 384 15.48 32.08 -30.04
N PHE A 385 14.65 31.32 -29.32
CA PHE A 385 13.72 31.82 -28.31
C PHE A 385 14.29 31.79 -26.89
N THR A 386 15.49 31.26 -26.69
CA THR A 386 16.21 31.45 -25.42
C THR A 386 16.66 32.90 -25.32
N THR A 387 16.16 33.64 -24.33
CA THR A 387 16.56 35.02 -24.06
C THR A 387 18.06 35.06 -23.77
N ARG A 388 18.87 35.39 -24.78
CA ARG A 388 20.26 35.78 -24.58
C ARG A 388 20.22 37.06 -23.75
N LEU A 389 20.49 36.94 -22.45
CA LEU A 389 20.79 38.09 -21.62
C LEU A 389 22.05 38.73 -22.22
N ALA A 390 21.85 39.77 -23.02
CA ALA A 390 22.92 40.64 -23.44
C ALA A 390 23.48 41.28 -22.17
N GLY A 391 24.66 40.82 -21.74
CA GLY A 391 25.41 41.52 -20.71
C GLY A 391 25.60 42.99 -21.10
N PRO A 392 25.79 43.90 -20.13
CA PRO A 392 25.98 45.30 -20.43
C PRO A 392 27.13 45.48 -21.43
N ASN A 393 26.89 46.35 -22.41
CA ASN A 393 27.79 46.61 -23.51
C ASN A 393 29.15 47.09 -22.94
N ILE A 394 30.22 46.33 -23.15
CA ILE A 394 31.55 46.56 -22.53
C ILE A 394 32.22 47.85 -23.05
N GLN A 395 31.56 48.64 -23.91
CA GLN A 395 32.16 49.83 -24.52
C GLN A 395 31.93 51.17 -23.83
N THR A 396 31.29 51.25 -22.64
CA THR A 396 31.21 52.53 -21.92
C THR A 396 31.15 52.39 -20.40
N CYS A 397 32.18 51.81 -19.78
CA CYS A 397 32.49 52.17 -18.39
C CYS A 397 33.96 52.58 -18.30
N GLY A 398 34.18 53.89 -18.18
CA GLY A 398 35.46 54.44 -17.77
C GLY A 398 35.82 53.96 -16.36
N ILE A 399 37.10 54.08 -16.06
CA ILE A 399 37.79 53.62 -14.85
C ILE A 399 37.07 54.16 -13.59
N ASN A 400 36.11 53.38 -13.07
CA ASN A 400 35.59 53.32 -11.70
C ASN A 400 34.32 52.46 -11.69
N CYS A 401 34.51 51.13 -11.70
CA CYS A 401 33.52 50.15 -11.29
C CYS A 401 34.16 49.22 -10.27
#